data_AF-A0A2P8GA33-F1
#
_entry.id   AF-A0A2P8GA33-F1
#
_cell.length_a   1.000
_cell.length_b   1.000
_cell.length_c   1.000
_cell.angle_alpha   90.00
_cell.angle_beta   90.00
_cell.angle_gamma   90.00
#
_symmetry.space_group_name_H-M   'P 1'
#
loop_
_entity.id
_entity.type
_entity.pdbx_description
1 polymer ?
#
loop_
_entity_poly.entity_id
_entity_poly.type
_entity_poly.pdbx_seq_one_letter_code
_entity_poly.pdbx_strand_id
1 'polypeptide(L)'
;MKDKLPYITSTYFVSLIKAYLQGHKTKPEILAETADLLPPSAHNEVSQLLTAAAHQMNDAFYADIVDSIQHTSGTVPTRKGLIHHLEALLKEEITVQELLDWATWYTFEEDQLSAGIMDDFAVEYFCLDFLPVYHEELTENQFTKALQLFKQQDQNPLKEKIALTLLIEKEQQHFLYFLRSFLEQPQHIEALDSYLMKKFGMDHFSFPYMADLVGMSGHPERMEELLKKAMC
;
A
#
# COMPACT_ATOMS: atom_id res chain seq x y z
N MET A 1 16.71 40.78 -18.91
CA MET A 1 16.17 40.55 -17.56
C MET A 1 16.55 39.14 -17.16
N LYS A 2 17.27 38.95 -16.06
CA LYS A 2 17.62 37.62 -15.55
C LYS A 2 16.41 37.12 -14.76
N ASP A 3 15.71 36.12 -15.27
CA ASP A 3 14.71 35.40 -14.49
C ASP A 3 15.42 34.81 -13.28
N LYS A 4 15.13 35.37 -12.11
CA LYS A 4 15.62 34.86 -10.84
C LYS A 4 14.88 33.56 -10.61
N LEU A 5 15.55 32.44 -10.90
CA LEU A 5 15.17 31.13 -10.35
C LEU A 5 14.85 31.31 -8.85
N PRO A 6 13.74 30.74 -8.34
CA PRO A 6 13.44 30.80 -6.92
C PRO A 6 14.63 30.33 -6.09
N TYR A 7 14.77 30.83 -4.86
CA TYR A 7 15.88 30.45 -3.98
C TYR A 7 15.71 28.98 -3.57
N ILE A 8 16.34 28.07 -4.33
CA ILE A 8 16.27 26.63 -4.10
C ILE A 8 17.21 26.27 -2.95
N THR A 9 16.66 25.61 -1.93
CA THR A 9 17.38 25.17 -0.73
C THR A 9 17.29 23.65 -0.57
N SER A 10 18.11 23.07 0.30
CA SER A 10 17.98 21.65 0.71
C SER A 10 16.56 21.34 1.21
N THR A 11 15.91 22.28 1.91
CA THR A 11 14.51 22.14 2.37
C THR A 11 13.52 21.91 1.24
N TYR A 12 13.72 22.56 0.08
CA TYR A 12 12.87 22.33 -1.10
C TYR A 12 12.97 20.87 -1.56
N PHE A 13 14.17 20.35 -1.76
CA PHE A 13 14.39 18.95 -2.15
C PHE A 13 13.87 17.97 -1.10
N VAL A 14 14.11 18.21 0.20
CA VAL A 14 13.55 17.39 1.29
C VAL A 14 12.02 17.38 1.23
N SER A 15 11.38 18.52 0.97
CA SER A 15 9.92 18.60 0.87
C SER A 15 9.36 17.83 -0.33
N LEU A 16 10.03 17.88 -1.49
CA LEU A 16 9.65 17.10 -2.66
C LEU A 16 9.82 15.60 -2.45
N ILE A 17 10.93 15.18 -1.85
CA ILE A 17 11.18 13.76 -1.53
C ILE A 17 10.10 13.27 -0.56
N LYS A 18 9.83 13.99 0.54
CA LYS A 18 8.77 13.62 1.49
C LYS A 18 7.39 13.60 0.82
N ALA A 19 7.07 14.57 -0.03
CA ALA A 19 5.81 14.61 -0.76
C ALA A 19 5.66 13.39 -1.69
N TYR A 20 6.72 12.98 -2.37
CA TYR A 20 6.74 11.76 -3.17
C TYR A 20 6.55 10.52 -2.29
N LEU A 21 7.38 10.34 -1.26
CA LEU A 21 7.37 9.15 -0.40
C LEU A 21 6.04 8.96 0.36
N GLN A 22 5.41 10.04 0.82
CA GLN A 22 4.08 10.00 1.45
C GLN A 22 2.94 9.75 0.46
N GLY A 23 3.22 9.87 -0.84
CA GLY A 23 2.27 9.74 -1.95
C GLY A 23 1.48 11.01 -2.25
N HIS A 24 1.84 12.16 -1.68
CA HIS A 24 1.23 13.45 -2.01
C HIS A 24 1.55 13.91 -3.44
N LYS A 25 2.61 13.38 -4.03
CA LYS A 25 2.97 13.58 -5.44
C LYS A 25 3.40 12.26 -6.06
N THR A 26 2.97 12.05 -7.28
CA THR A 26 3.42 10.96 -8.16
C THR A 26 4.73 11.34 -8.84
N LYS A 27 5.41 10.35 -9.43
CA LYS A 27 6.62 10.58 -10.22
C LYS A 27 6.41 11.58 -11.38
N PRO A 28 5.37 11.46 -12.22
CA PRO A 28 5.09 12.45 -13.27
C PRO A 28 4.89 13.87 -12.75
N GLU A 29 4.20 14.04 -11.62
CA GLU A 29 3.99 15.37 -11.03
C GLU A 29 5.30 15.99 -10.53
N ILE A 30 6.17 15.21 -9.90
CA ILE A 30 7.51 15.66 -9.49
C ILE A 30 8.32 16.08 -10.73
N LEU A 31 8.31 15.27 -11.78
CA LEU A 31 9.04 15.57 -13.02
C LEU A 31 8.51 16.84 -13.70
N ALA A 32 7.19 17.04 -13.71
CA ALA A 32 6.58 18.26 -14.25
C ALA A 32 6.95 19.51 -13.45
N GLU A 33 6.94 19.44 -12.11
CA GLU A 33 7.31 20.56 -11.23
C GLU A 33 8.81 20.91 -11.30
N THR A 34 9.64 19.92 -11.63
CA THR A 34 11.09 20.07 -11.64
C THR A 34 11.71 20.16 -13.03
N ALA A 35 10.89 20.19 -14.09
CA ALA A 35 11.33 20.17 -15.49
C ALA A 35 12.30 21.31 -15.86
N ASP A 36 12.12 22.49 -15.28
CA ASP A 36 12.98 23.67 -15.52
C ASP A 36 14.27 23.66 -14.68
N LEU A 37 14.34 22.77 -13.69
CA LEU A 37 15.42 22.71 -12.70
C LEU A 37 16.36 21.53 -12.92
N LEU A 38 15.82 20.40 -13.39
CA LEU A 38 16.54 19.14 -13.49
C LEU A 38 16.77 18.76 -14.95
N PRO A 39 18.01 18.38 -15.31
CA PRO A 39 18.21 17.78 -16.61
C PRO A 39 17.40 16.48 -16.71
N PRO A 40 16.86 16.12 -17.89
CA PRO A 40 16.21 14.84 -18.09
C PRO A 40 17.20 13.72 -17.73
N SER A 41 16.96 13.03 -16.62
CA SER A 41 17.85 12.00 -16.11
C SER A 41 17.30 10.61 -16.43
N ALA A 42 18.20 9.64 -16.50
CA ALA A 42 17.86 8.22 -16.67
C ALA A 42 17.52 7.52 -15.34
N HIS A 43 17.41 8.24 -14.21
CA HIS A 43 17.08 7.63 -12.93
C HIS A 43 15.61 7.18 -12.92
N ASN A 44 15.38 5.90 -12.65
CA ASN A 44 14.04 5.36 -12.51
C ASN A 44 13.38 5.77 -11.18
N GLU A 45 14.18 6.05 -10.14
CA GLU A 45 13.70 6.32 -8.78
C GLU A 45 13.77 7.82 -8.44
N VAL A 46 12.65 8.37 -7.96
CA VAL A 46 12.47 9.83 -7.76
C VAL A 46 13.32 10.36 -6.61
N SER A 47 13.53 9.61 -5.54
CA SER A 47 14.34 10.09 -4.42
C SER A 47 15.82 10.22 -4.83
N GLN A 48 16.33 9.27 -5.62
CA GLN A 48 17.67 9.33 -6.23
C GLN A 48 17.81 10.49 -7.21
N LEU A 49 16.82 10.70 -8.08
CA LEU A 49 16.76 11.85 -8.99
C LEU A 49 16.92 13.16 -8.20
N LEU A 50 16.09 13.36 -7.19
CA LEU A 50 16.05 14.60 -6.40
C LEU A 50 17.31 14.77 -5.54
N THR A 51 17.88 13.68 -5.04
CA THR A 51 19.14 13.72 -4.26
C THR A 51 20.34 14.05 -5.15
N ALA A 52 20.44 13.42 -6.33
CA ALA A 52 21.49 13.70 -7.30
C ALA A 52 21.40 15.14 -7.82
N ALA A 53 20.19 15.61 -8.10
CA ALA A 53 19.91 16.99 -8.45
C ALA A 53 20.36 17.99 -7.38
N ALA A 54 19.98 17.75 -6.12
CA ALA A 54 20.35 18.61 -5.01
C ALA A 54 21.87 18.67 -4.84
N HIS A 55 22.55 17.52 -4.96
CA HIS A 55 24.00 17.42 -4.90
C HIS A 55 24.67 18.23 -6.03
N GLN A 56 24.17 18.13 -7.27
CA GLN A 56 24.69 18.93 -8.41
C GLN A 56 24.53 20.44 -8.19
N MET A 57 23.48 20.87 -7.48
CA MET A 57 23.28 22.28 -7.16
C MET A 57 24.18 22.77 -6.02
N ASN A 58 24.38 21.95 -4.99
CA ASN A 58 25.27 22.23 -3.87
C ASN A 58 25.63 20.94 -3.12
N ASP A 59 26.94 20.63 -3.04
CA ASP A 59 27.43 19.45 -2.35
C ASP A 59 26.95 19.35 -0.89
N ALA A 60 26.77 20.48 -0.22
CA ALA A 60 26.29 20.52 1.17
C ALA A 60 24.83 20.06 1.33
N PHE A 61 24.00 20.14 0.28
CA PHE A 61 22.60 19.71 0.34
C PHE A 61 22.44 18.21 0.48
N TYR A 62 23.42 17.42 0.00
CA TYR A 62 23.37 15.96 0.12
C TYR A 62 23.32 15.52 1.58
N ALA A 63 24.19 16.09 2.43
CA ALA A 63 24.24 15.76 3.84
C ALA A 63 22.92 16.12 4.56
N ASP A 64 22.37 17.31 4.29
CA ASP A 64 21.10 17.77 4.85
C ASP A 64 19.92 16.85 4.44
N ILE A 65 19.90 16.39 3.19
CA ILE A 65 18.85 15.53 2.65
C ILE A 65 18.92 14.14 3.28
N VAL A 66 20.10 13.52 3.32
CA VAL A 66 20.29 12.20 3.93
C VAL A 66 19.91 12.23 5.41
N ASP A 67 20.37 13.23 6.16
CA ASP A 67 20.04 13.38 7.58
C ASP A 67 18.52 13.55 7.79
N SER A 68 17.87 14.36 6.95
CA SER A 68 16.42 14.59 7.00
C SER A 68 15.57 13.38 6.62
N ILE A 69 16.05 12.51 5.73
CA ILE A 69 15.32 11.31 5.31
C ILE A 69 15.48 10.19 6.33
N GLN A 70 16.68 10.03 6.92
CA GLN A 70 16.96 8.97 7.91
C GLN A 70 16.27 9.20 9.26
N HIS A 71 16.00 10.46 9.65
CA HIS A 71 15.59 10.80 11.01
C HIS A 71 14.14 11.32 11.16
N THR A 72 13.30 11.32 10.11
CA THR A 72 11.95 11.90 10.21
C THR A 72 10.81 10.92 9.92
N SER A 73 9.75 11.04 10.73
CA SER A 73 8.39 10.72 10.34
C SER A 73 8.02 11.35 8.99
N GLY A 74 7.12 10.70 8.24
CA GLY A 74 6.66 11.22 6.95
C GLY A 74 7.54 10.88 5.76
N THR A 75 8.25 9.76 5.83
CA THR A 75 8.89 9.11 4.67
C THR A 75 8.17 7.83 4.25
N VAL A 76 7.07 7.44 4.90
CA VAL A 76 6.31 6.24 4.54
C VAL A 76 5.02 6.59 3.78
N PRO A 77 4.52 5.69 2.91
CA PRO A 77 3.22 5.82 2.28
C PRO A 77 2.11 6.09 3.29
N THR A 78 1.20 6.98 2.92
CA THR A 78 0.02 7.30 3.74
C THR A 78 -1.24 6.83 3.03
N ARG A 79 -2.36 6.65 3.76
CA ARG A 79 -3.65 6.33 3.13
C ARG A 79 -4.05 7.33 2.05
N LYS A 80 -3.87 8.63 2.32
CA LYS A 80 -4.13 9.68 1.33
C LYS A 80 -3.23 9.55 0.11
N GLY A 81 -1.96 9.24 0.32
CA GLY A 81 -1.00 9.02 -0.76
C GLY A 81 -1.32 7.80 -1.61
N LEU A 82 -1.72 6.70 -0.98
CA LEU A 82 -2.14 5.48 -1.68
C LEU A 82 -3.41 5.73 -2.49
N ILE A 83 -4.41 6.41 -1.92
CA ILE A 83 -5.60 6.85 -2.66
C ILE A 83 -5.21 7.67 -3.88
N HIS A 84 -4.32 8.65 -3.70
CA HIS A 84 -3.85 9.50 -4.79
C HIS A 84 -3.16 8.70 -5.91
N HIS A 85 -2.26 7.77 -5.56
CA HIS A 85 -1.57 6.93 -6.54
C HIS A 85 -2.52 5.96 -7.25
N LEU A 86 -3.50 5.39 -6.55
CA LEU A 86 -4.53 4.55 -7.16
C LEU A 86 -5.41 5.36 -8.13
N GLU A 87 -5.74 6.62 -7.79
CA GLU A 87 -6.46 7.52 -8.70
C GLU A 87 -5.63 7.87 -9.95
N ALA A 88 -4.34 8.15 -9.78
CA ALA A 88 -3.43 8.42 -10.89
C ALA A 88 -3.28 7.18 -11.80
N LEU A 89 -3.15 5.98 -11.21
CA LEU A 89 -3.08 4.72 -11.94
C LEU A 89 -4.34 4.49 -12.78
N LEU A 90 -5.52 4.68 -12.20
CA LEU A 90 -6.81 4.48 -12.90
C LEU A 90 -7.08 5.55 -13.97
N LYS A 91 -6.34 6.66 -13.96
CA LYS A 91 -6.34 7.68 -15.02
C LYS A 91 -5.24 7.47 -16.07
N GLU A 92 -4.46 6.39 -15.95
CA GLU A 92 -3.29 6.11 -16.80
C GLU A 92 -2.18 7.19 -16.70
N GLU A 93 -2.16 7.97 -15.60
CA GLU A 93 -1.14 8.97 -15.35
C GLU A 93 0.17 8.32 -14.84
N ILE A 94 0.06 7.19 -14.15
CA ILE A 94 1.17 6.32 -13.76
C ILE A 94 0.90 4.87 -14.17
N THR A 95 1.96 4.08 -14.27
CA THR A 95 1.90 2.64 -14.51
C THR A 95 1.78 1.83 -13.22
N VAL A 96 1.39 0.55 -13.32
CA VAL A 96 1.42 -0.39 -12.17
C VAL A 96 2.84 -0.53 -11.61
N GLN A 97 3.86 -0.52 -12.47
CA GLN A 97 5.25 -0.58 -12.04
C GLN A 97 5.63 0.65 -11.22
N GLU A 98 5.21 1.85 -11.62
CA GLU A 98 5.48 3.07 -10.86
C GLU A 98 4.75 3.10 -9.50
N LEU A 99 3.54 2.55 -9.43
CA LEU A 99 2.85 2.34 -8.16
C LEU A 99 3.63 1.36 -7.27
N LEU A 100 4.10 0.23 -7.83
CA LEU A 100 4.87 -0.77 -7.10
C LEU A 100 6.19 -0.18 -6.58
N ASP A 101 6.97 0.46 -7.46
CA ASP A 101 8.24 1.10 -7.11
C ASP A 101 8.08 2.13 -5.99
N TRP A 102 6.99 2.91 -6.02
CA TRP A 102 6.65 3.85 -4.95
C TRP A 102 6.24 3.13 -3.66
N ALA A 103 5.37 2.12 -3.75
CA ALA A 103 4.86 1.41 -2.58
C ALA A 103 5.95 0.63 -1.82
N THR A 104 6.94 0.13 -2.55
CA THR A 104 8.06 -0.68 -2.02
C THR A 104 9.39 0.07 -2.05
N TRP A 105 9.36 1.41 -2.04
CA TRP A 105 10.59 2.21 -2.06
C TRP A 105 11.52 1.89 -0.88
N TYR A 106 10.94 1.47 0.25
CA TYR A 106 11.66 1.05 1.45
C TYR A 106 12.06 -0.43 1.34
N THR A 107 13.36 -0.69 1.23
CA THR A 107 13.92 -2.05 1.25
C THR A 107 14.14 -2.53 2.68
N PHE A 108 13.58 -3.69 2.99
CA PHE A 108 13.86 -4.43 4.22
C PHE A 108 15.28 -5.00 4.23
N GLU A 109 15.94 -4.95 5.38
CA GLU A 109 16.99 -5.92 5.68
C GLU A 109 16.31 -7.28 5.99
N GLU A 110 16.91 -8.40 5.58
CA GLU A 110 16.29 -9.75 5.60
C GLU A 110 15.72 -10.18 6.97
N ASP A 111 16.14 -9.54 8.07
CA ASP A 111 15.76 -9.87 9.44
C ASP A 111 14.68 -8.93 10.04
N GLN A 112 14.15 -7.97 9.29
CA GLN A 112 13.16 -7.00 9.79
C GLN A 112 11.72 -7.41 9.45
N LEU A 113 10.85 -7.43 10.47
CA LEU A 113 9.41 -7.58 10.27
C LEU A 113 8.84 -6.29 9.66
N SER A 114 7.94 -6.43 8.67
CA SER A 114 7.23 -5.31 8.04
C SER A 114 6.24 -4.60 8.95
N ALA A 115 5.87 -5.23 10.06
CA ALA A 115 4.81 -4.76 10.95
C ALA A 115 5.18 -3.47 11.69
N GLY A 116 4.37 -2.42 11.52
CA GLY A 116 4.44 -1.18 12.29
C GLY A 116 5.41 -0.13 11.72
N ILE A 117 5.74 -0.23 10.44
CA ILE A 117 6.51 0.78 9.69
C ILE A 117 5.62 1.94 9.28
N MET A 118 4.40 1.64 8.83
CA MET A 118 3.41 2.64 8.45
C MET A 118 2.35 2.80 9.55
N ASP A 119 1.85 4.03 9.72
CA ASP A 119 0.82 4.33 10.73
C ASP A 119 -0.51 3.60 10.45
N ASP A 120 -0.76 3.23 9.19
CA ASP A 120 -1.99 2.60 8.74
C ASP A 120 -1.72 1.15 8.28
N PHE A 121 -2.22 0.20 9.07
CA PHE A 121 -2.00 -1.23 8.85
C PHE A 121 -2.51 -1.73 7.49
N ALA A 122 -3.62 -1.19 6.98
CA ALA A 122 -4.14 -1.63 5.67
C ALA A 122 -3.29 -1.09 4.53
N VAL A 123 -2.74 0.13 4.68
CA VAL A 123 -1.77 0.70 3.73
C VAL A 123 -0.48 -0.10 3.76
N GLU A 124 0.03 -0.42 4.96
CA GLU A 124 1.21 -1.27 5.13
C GLU A 124 1.04 -2.63 4.44
N TYR A 125 -0.05 -3.33 4.74
CA TYR A 125 -0.38 -4.60 4.11
C TYR A 125 -0.48 -4.48 2.59
N PHE A 126 -1.15 -3.44 2.09
CA PHE A 126 -1.28 -3.25 0.64
C PHE A 126 0.08 -3.05 -0.02
N CYS A 127 0.90 -2.15 0.52
CA CYS A 127 2.17 -1.76 -0.08
C CYS A 127 3.24 -2.85 0.03
N LEU A 128 3.33 -3.54 1.19
CA LEU A 128 4.47 -4.40 1.52
C LEU A 128 4.18 -5.88 1.34
N ASP A 129 2.92 -6.32 1.46
CA ASP A 129 2.56 -7.74 1.38
C ASP A 129 1.69 -8.07 0.15
N PHE A 130 0.70 -7.24 -0.16
CA PHE A 130 -0.31 -7.54 -1.19
C PHE A 130 0.16 -7.18 -2.59
N LEU A 131 0.48 -5.90 -2.83
CA LEU A 131 0.84 -5.41 -4.16
C LEU A 131 2.09 -6.13 -4.71
N PRO A 132 3.18 -6.34 -3.96
CA PRO A 132 4.37 -6.99 -4.49
C PRO A 132 4.10 -8.42 -4.96
N VAL A 133 3.20 -9.13 -4.28
CA VAL A 133 2.85 -10.52 -4.59
C VAL A 133 1.86 -10.61 -5.74
N TYR A 134 0.88 -9.71 -5.82
CA TYR A 134 -0.28 -9.85 -6.70
C TYR A 134 -0.33 -8.86 -7.87
N HIS A 135 0.59 -7.89 -7.98
CA HIS A 135 0.50 -6.81 -9.00
C HIS A 135 0.30 -7.30 -10.44
N GLU A 136 0.89 -8.43 -10.84
CA GLU A 136 0.71 -9.02 -12.17
C GLU A 136 -0.70 -9.59 -12.41
N GLU A 137 -1.39 -10.01 -11.34
CA GLU A 137 -2.75 -10.57 -11.40
C GLU A 137 -3.84 -9.49 -11.29
N LEU A 138 -3.47 -8.27 -10.90
CA LEU A 138 -4.42 -7.18 -10.67
C LEU A 138 -4.87 -6.51 -11.98
N THR A 139 -6.18 -6.44 -12.14
CA THR A 139 -6.90 -5.76 -13.20
C THR A 139 -7.34 -4.37 -12.76
N GLU A 140 -7.69 -3.50 -13.72
CA GLU A 140 -8.26 -2.18 -13.46
C GLU A 140 -9.47 -2.23 -12.50
N ASN A 141 -10.32 -3.26 -12.62
CA ASN A 141 -11.45 -3.47 -11.73
C ASN A 141 -11.02 -3.76 -10.28
N GLN A 142 -9.95 -4.53 -10.08
CA GLN A 142 -9.42 -4.80 -8.74
C GLN A 142 -8.76 -3.55 -8.14
N PHE A 143 -8.03 -2.75 -8.93
CA PHE A 143 -7.52 -1.45 -8.47
C PHE A 143 -8.66 -0.48 -8.12
N THR A 144 -9.74 -0.47 -8.89
CA THR A 144 -10.94 0.33 -8.60
C THR A 144 -11.56 -0.07 -7.25
N LYS A 145 -11.66 -1.37 -6.97
CA LYS A 145 -12.16 -1.86 -5.68
C LYS A 145 -11.22 -1.54 -4.54
N ALA A 146 -9.90 -1.69 -4.72
CA ALA A 146 -8.90 -1.29 -3.73
C ALA A 146 -9.05 0.20 -3.38
N LEU A 147 -9.20 1.07 -4.39
CA LEU A 147 -9.44 2.50 -4.19
C LEU A 147 -10.73 2.77 -3.38
N GLN A 148 -11.81 2.04 -3.67
CA GLN A 148 -13.07 2.16 -2.93
C GLN A 148 -12.89 1.77 -1.45
N LEU A 149 -12.22 0.65 -1.17
CA LEU A 149 -11.93 0.21 0.20
C LEU A 149 -11.17 1.27 0.97
N PHE A 150 -10.09 1.83 0.40
CA PHE A 150 -9.31 2.87 1.07
C PHE A 150 -10.09 4.17 1.32
N LYS A 151 -11.04 4.52 0.44
CA LYS A 151 -11.91 5.69 0.57
C LYS A 151 -13.00 5.54 1.62
N GLN A 152 -13.45 4.32 1.90
CA GLN A 152 -14.57 4.08 2.82
C GLN A 152 -14.24 4.37 4.30
N GLN A 153 -12.96 4.54 4.65
CA GLN A 153 -12.49 4.79 6.03
C GLN A 153 -13.13 3.82 7.03
N ASP A 154 -13.06 2.52 6.75
CA ASP A 154 -13.58 1.54 7.69
C ASP A 154 -12.64 1.48 8.91
N GLN A 155 -13.19 1.51 10.12
CA GLN A 155 -12.37 1.64 11.34
C GLN A 155 -11.69 0.33 11.74
N ASN A 156 -11.87 -0.76 10.99
CA ASN A 156 -11.32 -2.07 11.31
C ASN A 156 -10.25 -2.51 10.29
N PRO A 157 -8.96 -2.39 10.66
CA PRO A 157 -7.86 -2.77 9.77
C PRO A 157 -7.86 -4.24 9.35
N LEU A 158 -8.38 -5.15 10.19
CA LEU A 158 -8.48 -6.58 9.85
C LEU A 158 -9.54 -6.82 8.78
N LYS A 159 -10.65 -6.08 8.79
CA LYS A 159 -11.65 -6.16 7.72
C LYS A 159 -11.08 -5.68 6.39
N GLU A 160 -10.41 -4.53 6.39
CA GLU A 160 -9.78 -3.99 5.18
C GLU A 160 -8.73 -4.98 4.63
N LYS A 161 -7.90 -5.56 5.49
CA LYS A 161 -6.94 -6.61 5.08
C LYS A 161 -7.63 -7.78 4.41
N ILE A 162 -8.70 -8.32 5.01
CA ILE A 162 -9.48 -9.42 4.42
C ILE A 162 -10.06 -8.98 3.07
N ALA A 163 -10.68 -7.81 2.99
CA ALA A 163 -11.30 -7.32 1.76
C ALA A 163 -10.27 -7.16 0.63
N LEU A 164 -9.08 -6.64 0.94
CA LEU A 164 -7.95 -6.53 0.01
C LEU A 164 -7.50 -7.91 -0.48
N THR A 165 -7.25 -8.87 0.42
CA THR A 165 -6.88 -10.24 0.03
C THR A 165 -7.94 -10.88 -0.88
N LEU A 166 -9.21 -10.63 -0.59
CA LEU A 166 -10.34 -11.16 -1.36
C LEU A 166 -10.56 -10.46 -2.71
N LEU A 167 -9.76 -9.46 -3.08
CA LEU A 167 -9.73 -8.97 -4.47
C LEU A 167 -9.21 -10.04 -5.44
N ILE A 168 -8.45 -11.02 -4.94
CA ILE A 168 -7.91 -12.12 -5.74
C ILE A 168 -8.91 -13.28 -5.76
N GLU A 169 -9.36 -13.67 -6.96
CA GLU A 169 -10.40 -14.70 -7.13
C GLU A 169 -10.03 -16.04 -6.50
N LYS A 170 -8.76 -16.45 -6.64
CA LYS A 170 -8.24 -17.67 -6.01
C LYS A 170 -8.34 -17.63 -4.49
N GLU A 171 -8.10 -16.46 -3.89
CA GLU A 171 -8.21 -16.30 -2.45
C GLU A 171 -9.66 -16.30 -1.97
N GLN A 172 -10.62 -15.82 -2.78
CA GLN A 172 -12.05 -15.98 -2.50
C GLN A 172 -12.44 -17.46 -2.44
N GLN A 173 -11.97 -18.28 -3.38
CA GLN A 173 -12.24 -19.72 -3.39
C GLN A 173 -11.64 -20.41 -2.18
N HIS A 174 -10.39 -20.09 -1.82
CA HIS A 174 -9.77 -20.62 -0.61
C HIS A 174 -10.53 -20.21 0.66
N PHE A 175 -10.92 -18.94 0.76
CA PHE A 175 -11.69 -18.42 1.87
C PHE A 175 -13.00 -19.18 2.05
N LEU A 176 -13.80 -19.29 0.99
CA LEU A 176 -15.05 -20.07 1.01
C LEU A 176 -14.81 -21.54 1.41
N TYR A 177 -13.78 -22.18 0.85
CA TYR A 177 -13.45 -23.57 1.15
C TYR A 177 -13.14 -23.78 2.63
N PHE A 178 -12.26 -22.96 3.21
CA PHE A 178 -11.86 -23.09 4.61
C PHE A 178 -13.02 -22.79 5.57
N LEU A 179 -13.82 -21.77 5.29
CA LEU A 179 -14.99 -21.47 6.10
C LEU A 179 -16.04 -22.58 6.04
N ARG A 180 -16.25 -23.18 4.87
CA ARG A 180 -17.17 -24.31 4.71
C ARG A 180 -16.68 -25.55 5.45
N SER A 181 -15.38 -25.85 5.34
CA SER A 181 -14.75 -26.95 6.08
C SER A 181 -14.88 -26.76 7.60
N PHE A 182 -14.79 -25.52 8.08
CA PHE A 182 -15.01 -25.23 9.50
C PHE A 182 -16.47 -25.46 9.92
N LEU A 183 -17.45 -25.05 9.10
CA LEU A 183 -18.87 -25.28 9.42
C LEU A 183 -19.25 -26.77 9.42
N GLU A 184 -18.61 -27.58 8.58
CA GLU A 184 -18.81 -29.04 8.56
C GLU A 184 -18.22 -29.72 9.80
N GLN A 185 -17.17 -29.14 10.39
CA GLN A 185 -16.50 -29.71 11.56
C GLN A 185 -16.10 -28.63 12.59
N PRO A 186 -17.08 -27.98 13.26
CA PRO A 186 -16.82 -26.81 14.12
C PRO A 186 -15.90 -27.09 15.32
N GLN A 187 -15.74 -28.35 15.70
CA GLN A 187 -14.82 -28.80 16.74
C GLN A 187 -13.33 -28.62 16.37
N HIS A 188 -12.99 -28.39 15.10
CA HIS A 188 -11.60 -28.19 14.63
C HIS A 188 -11.24 -26.70 14.50
N ILE A 189 -11.41 -25.93 15.58
CA ILE A 189 -11.04 -24.50 15.65
C ILE A 189 -9.55 -24.29 15.30
N GLU A 190 -8.67 -25.20 15.71
CA GLU A 190 -7.22 -25.10 15.43
C GLU A 190 -6.90 -25.02 13.92
N ALA A 191 -7.69 -25.67 13.07
CA ALA A 191 -7.53 -25.62 11.62
C ALA A 191 -7.94 -24.25 11.06
N LEU A 192 -9.02 -23.66 11.60
CA LEU A 192 -9.45 -22.30 11.29
C LEU A 192 -8.39 -21.29 11.72
N ASP A 193 -7.89 -21.41 12.96
CA ASP A 193 -6.82 -20.55 13.48
C ASP A 193 -5.55 -20.65 12.65
N SER A 194 -5.15 -21.86 12.26
CA SER A 194 -3.98 -22.05 11.40
C SER A 194 -4.13 -21.37 10.04
N TYR A 195 -5.32 -21.42 9.44
CA TYR A 195 -5.62 -20.73 8.20
C TYR A 195 -5.61 -19.20 8.38
N LEU A 196 -6.33 -18.70 9.38
CA LEU A 196 -6.45 -17.26 9.65
C LEU A 196 -5.08 -16.66 10.03
N MET A 197 -4.28 -17.35 10.83
CA MET A 197 -2.94 -16.92 11.20
C MET A 197 -2.04 -16.87 9.97
N LYS A 198 -2.07 -17.91 9.13
CA LYS A 198 -1.25 -17.96 7.93
C LYS A 198 -1.63 -16.88 6.91
N LYS A 199 -2.92 -16.63 6.71
CA LYS A 199 -3.41 -15.73 5.66
C LYS A 199 -3.51 -14.28 6.11
N PHE A 200 -3.96 -14.06 7.33
CA PHE A 200 -4.31 -12.75 7.82
C PHE A 200 -3.53 -12.33 9.07
N GLY A 201 -2.79 -13.25 9.70
CA GLY A 201 -2.03 -12.97 10.93
C GLY A 201 -2.92 -12.81 12.15
N MET A 202 -4.08 -13.47 12.18
CA MET A 202 -5.05 -13.38 13.27
C MET A 202 -5.65 -14.74 13.62
N ASP A 203 -6.19 -14.86 14.82
CA ASP A 203 -6.94 -16.04 15.27
C ASP A 203 -8.47 -15.82 15.11
N HIS A 204 -9.25 -16.85 15.44
CA HIS A 204 -10.71 -16.79 15.39
C HIS A 204 -11.31 -15.79 16.38
N PHE A 205 -10.63 -15.46 17.48
CA PHE A 205 -11.09 -14.43 18.42
C PHE A 205 -11.03 -13.03 17.80
N SER A 206 -10.06 -12.80 16.94
CA SER A 206 -9.84 -11.55 16.23
C SER A 206 -10.56 -11.50 14.88
N PHE A 207 -11.10 -12.62 14.41
CA PHE A 207 -11.78 -12.72 13.12
C PHE A 207 -13.10 -11.91 13.10
N PRO A 208 -13.20 -10.82 12.29
CA PRO A 208 -14.34 -9.91 12.35
C PRO A 208 -15.69 -10.53 11.97
N TYR A 209 -15.67 -11.66 11.27
CA TYR A 209 -16.85 -12.34 10.74
C TYR A 209 -17.18 -13.64 11.49
N MET A 210 -16.56 -13.90 12.65
CA MET A 210 -16.76 -15.14 13.39
C MET A 210 -18.22 -15.32 13.85
N ALA A 211 -18.87 -14.25 14.31
CA ALA A 211 -20.27 -14.30 14.72
C ALA A 211 -21.22 -14.64 13.56
N ASP A 212 -20.98 -14.05 12.38
CA ASP A 212 -21.73 -14.36 11.18
C ASP A 212 -21.50 -15.82 10.74
N LEU A 213 -20.25 -16.28 10.78
CA LEU A 213 -19.87 -17.65 10.43
C LEU A 213 -20.59 -18.67 11.32
N VAL A 214 -20.51 -18.52 12.64
CA VAL A 214 -21.17 -19.44 13.58
C VAL A 214 -22.70 -19.41 13.41
N GLY A 215 -23.27 -18.24 13.15
CA GLY A 215 -24.70 -18.07 12.86
C GLY A 215 -25.17 -18.73 11.56
N MET A 216 -24.25 -19.11 10.67
CA MET A 216 -24.52 -19.81 9.40
C MET A 216 -24.40 -21.34 9.51
N SER A 217 -24.19 -21.89 10.71
CA SER A 217 -24.13 -23.34 10.92
C SER A 217 -25.39 -24.04 10.38
N GLY A 218 -25.21 -25.00 9.46
CA GLY A 218 -26.31 -25.70 8.78
C GLY A 218 -26.88 -25.00 7.53
N HIS A 219 -26.37 -23.83 7.15
CA HIS A 219 -26.83 -23.03 6.00
C HIS A 219 -25.69 -22.65 5.03
N PRO A 220 -25.05 -23.63 4.36
CA PRO A 220 -23.89 -23.40 3.49
C PRO A 220 -24.19 -22.51 2.28
N GLU A 221 -25.46 -22.34 1.90
CA GLU A 221 -25.93 -21.43 0.86
C GLU A 221 -25.67 -19.95 1.19
N ARG A 222 -25.54 -19.61 2.48
CA ARG A 222 -25.29 -18.24 2.96
C ARG A 222 -23.82 -17.85 2.94
N MET A 223 -22.92 -18.76 2.57
CA MET A 223 -21.49 -18.50 2.53
C MET A 223 -21.13 -17.42 1.49
N GLU A 224 -21.86 -17.35 0.38
CA GLU A 224 -21.72 -16.29 -0.62
C GLU A 224 -22.13 -14.91 -0.07
N GLU A 225 -23.06 -14.86 0.89
CA GLU A 225 -23.41 -13.61 1.59
C GLU A 225 -22.24 -13.13 2.46
N LEU A 226 -21.57 -14.06 3.14
CA LEU A 226 -20.40 -13.77 3.95
C LEU A 226 -19.23 -13.25 3.11
N LEU A 227 -18.98 -13.87 1.96
CA LEU A 227 -17.96 -13.42 1.02
C LEU A 227 -18.25 -11.98 0.56
N LYS A 228 -19.49 -11.70 0.14
CA LYS A 228 -19.89 -10.33 -0.25
C LYS A 228 -19.69 -9.34 0.88
N LYS A 229 -20.07 -9.70 2.11
CA LYS A 229 -19.86 -8.87 3.30
C LYS A 229 -18.37 -8.63 3.58
N ALA A 230 -17.52 -9.62 3.34
CA ALA A 230 -16.09 -9.52 3.59
C ALA A 230 -15.32 -8.71 2.51
N MET A 231 -15.95 -8.48 1.35
CA MET A 231 -15.39 -7.71 0.24
C MET A 231 -15.89 -6.25 0.17
N CYS A 232 -16.74 -5.84 1.11
CA CYS A 232 -17.32 -4.49 1.20
C CYS A 232 -16.79 -3.77 2.43
#